data_AF-A0A9D9QQB1-F1
#
_entry.id   AF-A0A9D9QQB1-F1
#
_cell.length_a   1.000
_cell.length_b   1.000
_cell.length_c   1.000
_cell.angle_alpha   90.00
_cell.angle_beta   90.00
_cell.angle_gamma   90.00
#
_symmetry.space_group_name_H-M   'P 1'
#
loop_
_entity.id
_entity.type
_entity.pdbx_description
1 polymer ?
#
loop_
_entity_poly.entity_id
_entity_poly.type
_entity_poly.pdbx_seq_one_letter_code
_entity_poly.pdbx_strand_id
1 'polypeptide(L)' 'MSTMNISLPDSLKSFVDDQVAQRGYGTCSEYVRELIRKDQERLDLRNLLLAGAVSAPAAPVTTAYFSGLRGRVRQRAGK' A
#
# COMPACT_ATOMS: atom_id res chain seq x y z
N MET A 1 22.04 -7.17 7.61
CA MET A 1 21.18 -5.98 7.46
C MET A 1 22.06 -4.81 7.09
N SER A 2 21.62 -3.96 6.17
CA SER A 2 22.29 -2.69 5.89
C SER A 2 21.85 -1.64 6.90
N THR A 3 22.79 -0.84 7.41
CA THR A 3 22.52 0.25 8.35
C THR A 3 22.27 1.56 7.61
N MET A 4 21.31 2.35 8.07
CA MET A 4 21.01 3.69 7.56
C MET A 4 21.04 4.68 8.73
N ASN A 5 21.89 5.70 8.64
CA ASN A 5 21.98 6.77 9.63
C ASN A 5 21.15 7.97 9.18
N ILE A 6 20.34 8.53 10.08
CA ILE A 6 19.47 9.66 9.81
C ILE A 6 19.66 10.68 10.94
N SER A 7 20.06 11.90 10.58
CA SER A 7 20.11 13.03 11.51
C SER A 7 18.75 13.74 11.52
N LEU A 8 18.19 13.94 12.70
CA LEU A 8 16.92 14.62 12.89
C LEU A 8 17.12 15.85 13.79
N PRO A 9 16.44 16.98 13.50
CA PRO A 9 16.28 18.05 14.49
C PRO A 9 15.58 17.53 15.75
N ASP A 10 15.84 18.16 16.89
CA ASP A 10 15.29 17.73 18.20
C ASP A 10 13.77 17.60 18.18
N SER A 11 13.07 18.49 17.47
CA SER A 11 11.60 18.44 17.34
C SER A 11 11.10 17.16 16.66
N LEU A 12 11.79 16.70 15.61
CA LEU A 12 11.43 15.46 14.92
C LEU A 12 11.83 14.23 15.73
N LYS A 13 12.95 14.30 16.47
CA LYS A 13 13.34 13.23 17.37
C LYS A 13 12.29 13.02 18.47
N SER A 14 11.87 14.08 19.15
CA SER A 14 10.84 14.01 20.19
C SER A 14 9.52 13.46 19.64
N PHE A 15 9.11 13.89 18.46
CA PHE A 15 7.93 13.33 17.81
C PHE A 15 8.05 11.83 17.57
N VAL A 16 9.20 11.35 17.07
CA VAL A 16 9.44 9.91 16.87
C VAL A 16 9.39 9.15 18.19
N ASP A 17 10.01 9.67 19.24
CA ASP A 17 10.02 9.05 20.56
C ASP A 17 8.59 8.91 21.13
N ASP A 18 7.75 9.95 20.97
CA ASP A 18 6.34 9.90 21.34
C ASP A 18 5.56 8.84 20.55
N GLN A 19 5.81 8.72 19.23
CA GLN A 19 5.17 7.68 18.42
C GLN A 19 5.60 6.27 18.83
N VAL A 20 6.87 6.09 19.20
CA VAL A 20 7.39 4.82 19.71
C VAL A 20 6.68 4.44 21.01
N ALA A 21 6.59 5.37 21.97
CA ALA A 21 5.93 5.13 23.26
C ALA A 21 4.42 4.87 23.13
N GLN A 22 3.71 5.68 22.33
CA GLN A 22 2.25 5.60 22.22
C GLN A 22 1.77 4.38 21.41
N ARG A 23 2.53 3.98 20.39
CA ARG A 23 2.14 2.89 19.48
C ARG A 23 2.80 1.56 19.80
N GLY A 24 3.58 1.49 20.88
CA GLY A 24 4.19 0.26 21.37
C GLY A 24 5.34 -0.27 20.50
N TYR A 25 6.03 0.60 19.75
CA TYR A 25 7.22 0.18 19.02
C TYR A 25 8.39 -0.03 19.99
N GLY A 26 9.28 -0.98 19.69
CA GLY A 26 10.45 -1.23 20.53
C GLY A 26 11.62 -0.27 20.28
N THR A 27 11.69 0.35 19.09
CA THR A 27 12.77 1.28 18.71
C THR A 27 12.32 2.33 17.70
N CYS A 28 13.01 3.47 17.62
CA CYS A 28 12.81 4.46 16.57
C CYS A 28 13.00 3.86 15.16
N SER A 29 13.98 2.96 15.00
CA SER A 29 14.21 2.28 13.71
C SER A 29 13.05 1.39 13.29
N GLU A 30 12.30 0.84 14.25
CA GLU A 30 11.09 0.07 13.95
C GLU A 30 9.96 0.96 13.45
N TYR A 31 9.72 2.08 14.13
CA TYR A 31 8.77 3.08 13.65
C TYR A 31 9.09 3.56 12.23
N VAL A 32 10.36 3.90 11.97
CA VAL A 32 10.79 4.36 10.64
C VAL A 32 10.63 3.26 9.58
N ARG A 33 10.94 1.99 9.91
CA ARG A 33 10.71 0.86 8.99
C ARG A 33 9.24 0.69 8.63
N GLU A 34 8.35 0.90 9.61
CA GLU A 34 6.91 0.84 9.41
C GLU A 34 6.41 1.97 8.50
N LEU A 35 6.88 3.20 8.72
CA LEU A 35 6.58 4.34 7.85
C LEU A 35 7.03 4.11 6.40
N ILE A 36 8.23 3.53 6.21
CA ILE A 36 8.74 3.20 4.86
C ILE A 36 7.83 2.19 4.16
N ARG A 37 7.37 1.14 4.87
CA ARG A 37 6.44 0.16 4.28
C ARG A 37 5.11 0.79 3.89
N LYS A 38 4.54 1.63 4.75
CA LYS A 38 3.32 2.39 4.42
C LYS A 38 3.52 3.29 3.20
N ASP A 39 4.68 3.93 3.08
CA ASP A 39 4.97 4.76 1.92
C ASP A 39 5.11 3.92 0.65
N GLN A 40 5.75 2.74 0.72
CA GLN A 40 5.81 1.78 -0.39
C GLN A 40 4.41 1.35 -0.83
N GLU A 41 3.54 0.95 0.11
CA GLU A 41 2.15 0.56 -0.20
C GLU A 41 1.37 1.71 -0.87
N ARG A 42 1.57 2.95 -0.40
CA ARG A 42 0.96 4.14 -0.98
C ARG A 42 1.45 4.40 -2.40
N LEU A 43 2.74 4.24 -2.66
CA LEU A 43 3.33 4.38 -3.98
C LEU A 43 2.85 3.29 -4.93
N ASP A 44 2.74 2.05 -4.45
CA ASP A 44 2.22 0.92 -5.24
C ASP A 44 0.76 1.16 -5.65
N LEU A 45 -0.09 1.57 -4.70
CA LEU A 45 -1.47 1.93 -5.02
C LEU A 45 -1.54 3.09 -6.02
N ARG A 46 -0.73 4.14 -5.83
CA ARG A 46 -0.66 5.27 -6.77
C ARG A 46 -0.28 4.79 -8.17
N ASN A 47 0.69 3.91 -8.29
CA ASN A 47 1.14 3.38 -9.57
C ASN A 47 0.02 2.56 -10.26
N LEU A 48 -0.73 1.75 -9.51
CA LEU A 48 -1.89 1.02 -10.03
C LEU A 48 -2.99 1.96 -10.52
N LEU A 49 -3.27 3.05 -9.79
CA LEU A 49 -4.26 4.04 -10.20
C LEU A 49 -3.83 4.76 -11.49
N LEU A 50 -2.56 5.14 -11.60
CA LEU A 50 -2.02 5.75 -12.81
C LEU A 50 -2.06 4.78 -14.00
N ALA A 51 -1.70 3.52 -13.79
CA ALA A 51 -1.81 2.47 -14.81
C ALA A 51 -3.26 2.30 -15.30
N GLY A 52 -4.23 2.33 -14.37
CA GLY A 52 -5.66 2.33 -14.72
C GLY A 52 -6.09 3.57 -15.50
N ALA A 53 -5.62 4.76 -15.09
CA ALA A 53 -5.96 6.02 -15.74
C ALA A 53 -5.46 6.13 -17.18
N VAL A 54 -4.31 5.53 -17.50
CA VAL A 54 -3.76 5.49 -18.87
C VAL A 54 -4.25 4.29 -19.69
N SER A 55 -5.03 3.39 -19.08
CA SER A 55 -5.59 2.23 -19.78
C SER A 55 -6.73 2.63 -20.73
N ALA A 56 -7.01 1.79 -21.72
CA ALA A 56 -8.14 2.02 -22.62
C ALA A 56 -9.46 2.06 -21.83
N PRO A 57 -10.40 2.97 -22.15
CA PRO A 57 -11.70 3.03 -21.49
C PRO A 57 -12.40 1.68 -21.52
N ALA A 58 -12.83 1.21 -20.35
CA ALA A 58 -13.61 -0.01 -20.25
C ALA A 58 -15.05 0.24 -20.74
N ALA A 59 -15.68 -0.82 -21.26
CA ALA A 59 -17.12 -0.81 -21.48
C ALA A 59 -17.88 -0.65 -20.14
N PRO A 60 -19.12 -0.11 -20.16
CA PRO A 60 -19.91 0.04 -18.95
C PRO A 60 -20.03 -1.25 -18.14
N VAL A 61 -19.75 -1.16 -16.85
CA VAL A 61 -19.87 -2.30 -15.94
C VAL A 61 -21.34 -2.46 -15.55
N THR A 62 -21.98 -3.50 -16.09
CA THR A 62 -23.41 -3.80 -15.87
C THR A 62 -23.61 -5.13 -15.16
N THR A 63 -24.85 -5.43 -14.76
CA THR A 63 -25.22 -6.76 -14.23
C THR A 63 -24.94 -7.89 -15.23
N ALA A 64 -25.11 -7.62 -16.53
CA ALA A 64 -24.80 -8.58 -17.60
C ALA A 64 -23.30 -8.86 -17.68
N TYR A 65 -22.47 -7.81 -17.57
CA TYR A 65 -21.01 -7.94 -17.49
C TYR A 65 -20.59 -8.89 -16.35
N PHE A 66 -21.10 -8.66 -15.14
CA PHE A 66 -20.77 -9.50 -13.99
C PHE A 66 -21.30 -10.94 -14.11
N SER A 67 -22.47 -11.13 -14.73
CA SER A 67 -23.04 -12.47 -14.95
C SER A 67 -22.19 -13.27 -15.94
N GLY A 68 -21.75 -12.64 -17.03
CA GLY A 68 -20.81 -13.23 -17.97
C GLY A 68 -19.45 -13.53 -17.33
N LEU A 69 -18.94 -12.61 -16.50
CA LEU A 69 -17.68 -12.80 -15.78
C LEU A 69 -17.73 -14.02 -14.85
N ARG A 70 -18.78 -14.16 -14.03
CA ARG A 70 -18.98 -15.33 -13.17
C ARG A 70 -19.14 -16.63 -13.96
N GLY A 71 -19.84 -16.59 -15.09
CA GLY A 71 -19.96 -17.73 -16.00
C GLY A 71 -18.60 -18.24 -16.47
N ARG A 72 -17.72 -17.33 -16.92
CA ARG A 72 -16.35 -17.66 -17.35
C ARG A 72 -15.50 -18.25 -16.23
N VAL A 73 -15.57 -17.70 -15.02
CA VAL A 73 -14.83 -18.22 -13.86
C VAL A 73 -15.28 -19.64 -13.51
N ARG A 74 -16.59 -19.90 -13.47
CA ARG A 74 -17.14 -21.24 -13.20
C ARG A 74 -16.75 -22.27 -14.25
N GLN A 75 -16.77 -21.90 -15.53
CA GLN A 75 -16.32 -22.78 -16.61
C GLN A 75 -14.83 -23.15 -16.51
N ARG A 76 -13.99 -22.23 -16.03
CA ARG A 76 -12.57 -22.50 -15.78
C ARG A 76 -12.31 -23.34 -14.54
N ALA A 77 -13.12 -23.20 -13.49
CA ALA A 77 -12.98 -23.95 -12.25
C ALA A 77 -13.60 -25.37 -12.30
N GLY A 78 -14.49 -25.63 -13.26
CA GLY A 78 -15.07 -26.95 -13.53
C GLY A 78 -14.28 -27.81 -14.52
N LYS A 79 -13.11 -27.34 -14.96
CA LYS A 79 -12.07 -28.11 -15.65
C LYS A 79 -10.93 -28.35 -14.67
#